data_AF-A0A4W5LDJ2-F1
#
_entry.id   AF-A0A4W5LDJ2-F1
#
_cell.length_a   1.000
_cell.length_b   1.000
_cell.length_c   1.000
_cell.angle_alpha   90.00
_cell.angle_beta   90.00
_cell.angle_gamma   90.00
#
_symmetry.space_group_name_H-M   'P 1'
#
loop_
_entity.id
_entity.type
_entity.pdbx_description
1 polymer ?
#
loop_
_entity_poly.entity_id
_entity_poly.type
_entity_poly.pdbx_seq_one_letter_code
_entity_poly.pdbx_strand_id
1 'polypeptide(L)'
;MDSWKSWSRKLMRCRLLRSVDHSMNKYPALHYPELYILKGGYRDFYRSHQEHCEPQSYCPMHHEEHRTELLRCRTHSRASA
;
A
#
# COMPACT_ATOMS: atom_id res chain seq x y z
N MET A 1 -1.43 -17.93 0.11
CA MET A 1 -2.70 -17.37 -0.43
C MET A 1 -2.73 -15.83 -0.36
N ASP A 2 -1.57 -15.18 -0.28
CA ASP A 2 -1.45 -13.82 0.30
C ASP A 2 -1.20 -12.72 -0.74
N SER A 3 -0.85 -13.10 -1.96
CA SER A 3 -0.53 -12.16 -3.05
C SER A 3 -1.74 -11.37 -3.53
N TRP A 4 -2.89 -12.05 -3.74
CA TRP A 4 -4.09 -11.44 -4.32
C TRP A 4 -4.73 -10.39 -3.37
N LYS A 5 -4.76 -10.68 -2.07
CA LYS A 5 -5.29 -9.77 -1.04
C LYS A 5 -4.42 -8.52 -0.83
N SER A 6 -3.12 -8.60 -1.07
CA SER A 6 -2.21 -7.45 -1.01
C SER A 6 -2.37 -6.56 -2.25
N TRP A 7 -2.46 -7.17 -3.43
CA TRP A 7 -2.62 -6.45 -4.69
C TRP A 7 -3.95 -5.68 -4.77
N SER A 8 -5.04 -6.32 -4.33
CA SER A 8 -6.37 -5.69 -4.22
C SER A 8 -6.34 -4.44 -3.33
N ARG A 9 -5.68 -4.50 -2.16
CA ARG A 9 -5.54 -3.34 -1.26
C ARG A 9 -4.75 -2.19 -1.89
N LYS A 10 -3.69 -2.49 -2.64
CA LYS A 10 -2.87 -1.45 -3.30
C LYS A 10 -3.67 -0.72 -4.39
N LEU A 11 -4.38 -1.48 -5.22
CA LEU A 11 -5.26 -0.92 -6.25
C LEU A 11 -6.39 -0.08 -5.66
N MET A 12 -6.99 -0.55 -4.55
CA MET A 12 -8.05 0.19 -3.87
C MET A 12 -7.56 1.55 -3.38
N ARG A 13 -6.34 1.64 -2.81
CA ARG A 13 -5.76 2.92 -2.38
C ARG A 13 -5.49 3.88 -3.54
N CYS A 14 -4.94 3.40 -4.65
CA CYS A 14 -4.69 4.25 -5.82
C CYS A 14 -5.99 4.81 -6.41
N ARG A 15 -7.04 3.99 -6.48
CA ARG A 15 -8.38 4.42 -6.93
C ARG A 15 -8.99 5.46 -5.98
N LEU A 16 -8.88 5.23 -4.67
CA LEU A 16 -9.37 6.18 -3.66
C LEU A 16 -8.67 7.54 -3.80
N LEU A 17 -7.33 7.55 -3.88
CA LEU A 17 -6.56 8.78 -4.04
C LEU A 17 -6.99 9.56 -5.29
N ARG A 18 -7.14 8.88 -6.43
CA ARG A 18 -7.57 9.51 -7.68
C ARG A 18 -9.00 10.05 -7.59
N SER A 19 -9.90 9.34 -6.92
CA SER A 19 -11.27 9.80 -6.68
C SER A 19 -11.29 11.07 -5.84
N VAL A 20 -10.48 11.12 -4.78
CA VAL A 20 -10.35 12.31 -3.92
C VAL A 20 -9.73 13.47 -4.70
N ASP A 21 -8.67 13.23 -5.48
CA ASP A 21 -8.02 14.24 -6.32
C ASP A 21 -9.00 14.86 -7.33
N HIS A 22 -9.83 14.04 -7.98
CA HIS A 22 -10.90 14.54 -8.85
C HIS A 22 -11.97 15.34 -8.09
N SER A 23 -12.36 14.92 -6.88
CA SER A 23 -13.38 15.64 -6.11
C SER A 23 -12.95 17.03 -5.66
N MET A 24 -11.65 17.24 -5.49
CA MET A 24 -11.08 18.53 -5.06
C MET A 24 -10.75 19.46 -6.22
N ASN A 25 -10.72 18.96 -7.46
CA ASN A 25 -10.27 19.70 -8.63
C ASN A 25 -11.37 19.93 -9.66
N LYS A 26 -11.26 21.04 -10.39
CA LYS A 26 -12.06 21.25 -11.61
C LYS A 26 -11.47 20.42 -12.72
N TYR A 27 -12.27 19.51 -13.28
CA TYR A 27 -11.87 18.68 -14.41
C TYR A 27 -11.38 19.56 -15.59
N PRO A 28 -10.25 19.23 -16.24
CA PRO A 28 -9.44 18.01 -16.11
C PRO A 28 -8.23 18.12 -15.16
N ALA A 29 -8.10 19.18 -14.36
CA ALA A 29 -6.94 19.38 -13.50
C ALA A 29 -6.80 18.26 -12.44
N LEU A 30 -5.56 17.88 -12.16
CA LEU A 30 -5.18 16.86 -11.17
C LEU A 30 -3.91 17.31 -10.45
N HIS A 31 -3.80 17.04 -9.15
CA HIS A 31 -2.55 17.22 -8.43
C HIS A 31 -1.56 16.08 -8.71
N TYR A 32 -2.08 14.87 -8.90
CA TYR A 32 -1.27 13.68 -9.16
C TYR A 32 -1.68 13.07 -10.52
N PRO A 33 -1.30 13.70 -11.65
CA PRO A 33 -1.70 13.25 -12.98
C PRO A 33 -1.19 11.83 -13.28
N GLU A 34 0.06 11.54 -12.91
CA GLU A 34 0.68 10.23 -13.10
C GLU A 34 0.77 9.45 -11.78
N LEU A 35 0.13 8.28 -11.73
CA LEU A 35 0.17 7.38 -10.58
C LEU A 35 0.58 5.98 -11.04
N TYR A 36 1.56 5.41 -10.35
CA TYR A 36 2.11 4.10 -10.67
C TYR A 36 1.98 3.14 -9.49
N ILE A 37 1.86 1.86 -9.82
CA ILE A 37 1.82 0.78 -8.84
C ILE A 37 3.02 -0.11 -9.06
N LEU A 38 3.92 -0.14 -8.08
CA LEU A 38 5.07 -1.05 -8.11
C LEU A 38 4.57 -2.52 -8.15
N LYS A 39 4.85 -3.19 -9.27
CA LYS A 39 4.57 -4.63 -9.50
C LYS A 39 5.44 -5.47 -8.55
N GLY A 40 4.89 -6.57 -8.02
CA GLY A 40 5.58 -7.40 -7.03
C GLY A 40 5.67 -6.80 -5.61
N GLY A 41 5.48 -5.48 -5.50
CA GLY A 41 5.48 -4.77 -4.22
C GLY A 41 6.85 -4.74 -3.56
N TYR A 42 6.89 -4.38 -2.28
CA TYR A 42 8.15 -4.22 -1.54
C TYR A 42 8.93 -5.54 -1.44
N ARG A 43 8.25 -6.70 -1.41
CA ARG A 43 8.91 -8.01 -1.36
C ARG A 43 9.87 -8.23 -2.54
N ASP A 44 9.38 -7.99 -3.75
CA ASP A 44 10.16 -8.26 -4.96
C ASP A 44 11.20 -7.15 -5.20
N PHE A 45 10.86 -5.91 -4.82
CA PHE A 45 11.80 -4.79 -4.80
C PHE A 45 12.97 -5.04 -3.85
N TYR A 46 12.68 -5.41 -2.60
CA TYR A 46 13.69 -5.72 -1.60
C TYR A 46 14.63 -6.82 -2.09
N ARG A 47 14.12 -7.89 -2.72
CA ARG A 47 14.98 -8.96 -3.25
C ARG A 47 15.99 -8.51 -4.30
N SER A 48 15.67 -7.46 -5.06
CA SER A 48 16.47 -7.01 -6.19
C SER A 48 17.30 -5.76 -5.91
N HIS A 49 16.90 -4.94 -4.92
CA HIS A 49 17.46 -3.61 -4.66
C HIS A 49 17.55 -3.33 -3.15
N GLN A 50 18.26 -4.20 -2.41
CA GLN A 50 18.39 -4.08 -0.93
C GLN A 50 19.13 -2.81 -0.52
N GLU A 51 20.08 -2.38 -1.33
CA GLU A 51 20.88 -1.17 -1.15
C GLU A 51 20.04 0.12 -1.12
N HIS A 52 18.82 0.07 -1.65
CA HIS A 52 17.86 1.18 -1.66
C HIS A 52 16.81 1.08 -0.54
N CYS A 53 16.98 0.16 0.41
CA CYS A 53 16.05 -0.08 1.51
C CYS A 53 16.66 0.37 2.86
N GLU A 54 15.89 1.09 3.67
CA GLU A 54 16.32 1.51 5.01
C GLU A 54 15.21 1.25 6.05
N PRO A 55 15.46 0.41 7.08
CA PRO A 55 16.62 -0.48 7.23
C PRO A 55 16.70 -1.52 6.09
N GLN A 56 17.88 -2.11 5.89
CA GLN A 56 18.08 -3.22 4.93
C GLN A 56 17.49 -4.52 5.48
N SER A 57 16.19 -4.51 5.75
CA SER A 57 15.42 -5.64 6.22
C SER A 57 14.03 -5.68 5.58
N TYR A 58 13.44 -6.87 5.53
CA TYR A 58 12.08 -7.07 5.06
C TYR A 58 11.24 -7.79 6.11
N CYS A 59 10.19 -7.11 6.60
CA CYS A 59 9.20 -7.68 7.50
C CYS A 59 7.88 -7.96 6.75
N PRO A 60 7.47 -9.24 6.56
CA PRO A 60 6.18 -9.59 5.98
C PRO A 60 5.00 -9.20 6.86
N MET A 61 3.84 -8.91 6.25
CA MET A 61 2.61 -8.55 6.98
C MET A 61 2.13 -9.62 7.98
N HIS A 62 2.49 -10.89 7.76
CA HIS A 62 2.10 -12.03 8.61
C HIS A 62 3.29 -12.59 9.40
N HIS A 63 4.27 -11.74 9.74
CA HIS A 63 5.38 -12.13 10.61
C HIS A 63 4.86 -12.52 12.00
N GLU A 64 5.39 -13.60 12.57
CA GLU A 64 4.88 -14.21 13.81
C GLU A 64 4.95 -13.24 15.00
N GLU A 65 6.05 -12.50 15.09
CA GLU A 65 6.32 -11.52 16.15
C GLU A 65 5.42 -10.28 16.09
N HIS A 66 4.68 -10.08 15.00
CA HIS A 66 3.87 -8.86 14.79
C HIS A 66 2.37 -9.14 14.61
N ARG A 67 1.90 -10.31 15.04
CA ARG A 67 0.49 -10.70 14.90
C ARG A 67 -0.45 -9.80 15.68
N THR A 68 -0.03 -9.36 16.86
CA THR A 68 -0.76 -8.43 17.74
C THR A 68 -0.99 -7.07 17.08
N GLU A 69 0.05 -6.51 16.47
CA GLU A 69 0.06 -5.25 15.76
C GLU A 69 -0.86 -5.33 14.53
N LEU A 70 -0.78 -6.44 13.78
CA LEU A 70 -1.65 -6.68 12.63
C LEU A 70 -3.14 -6.63 13.03
N LEU A 71 -3.51 -7.23 14.16
CA LEU A 71 -4.89 -7.21 14.66
C LEU A 71 -5.31 -5.79 15.06
N ARG A 72 -4.45 -5.07 15.79
CA ARG A 72 -4.69 -3.68 16.19
C ARG A 72 -4.91 -2.75 14.98
N CYS A 73 -4.11 -2.90 13.92
CA CYS A 73 -4.30 -2.12 12.70
C CYS A 73 -5.63 -2.42 12.00
N ARG A 74 -6.07 -3.69 12.00
CA ARG A 74 -7.34 -4.08 11.39
C ARG A 74 -8.54 -3.51 12.13
N THR A 75 -8.53 -3.53 13.45
CA THR A 75 -9.63 -2.97 14.26
C THR A 75 -9.73 -1.47 14.06
N HIS A 76 -8.60 -0.76 14.03
CA HIS A 76 -8.60 0.68 13.76
C HIS A 76 -9.11 1.02 12.35
N SER A 77 -8.68 0.27 11.32
CA SER A 77 -9.13 0.51 9.94
C SER A 77 -10.64 0.32 9.71
N ARG A 78 -11.32 -0.43 10.60
CA ARG A 78 -12.77 -0.63 10.59
C ARG A 78 -13.52 0.43 11.40
N ALA A 79 -12.87 1.06 12.37
CA ALA A 79 -13.45 2.13 13.18
C ALA A 79 -13.38 3.50 12.50
N SER A 80 -12.48 3.67 11.52
CA SER A 80 -12.34 4.89 10.71
C SER A 80 -13.07 4.84 9.37
N ALA A 81 -13.94 3.83 9.16
CA ALA A 81 -14.73 3.62 7.95
C ALA A 81 -16.21 3.94 8.21
#